data_AF-A0A662BNE2-F1
#
_entry.id   AF-A0A662BNE2-F1
#
_cell.length_a   1.000
_cell.length_b   1.000
_cell.length_c   1.000
_cell.angle_alpha   90.00
_cell.angle_beta   90.00
_cell.angle_gamma   90.00
#
_symmetry.space_group_name_H-M   'P 1'
#
loop_
_entity.id
_entity.type
_entity.pdbx_description
1 polymer ?
#
loop_
_entity_poly.entity_id
_entity_poly.type
_entity_poly.pdbx_seq_one_letter_code
_entity_poly.pdbx_strand_id
1 'polypeptide(L)'
;LNSFNLKEEEVAFCFDDVLDFPIAEKCGLKFMIRRDASPLFKKFAIENKLCDYITAQTGGNHAVREVSDLALGLTGQINQVIKERTAFSELYTSYLKQRNSHDTKMFTAKDGEICKVK
;
A
#
# COMPACT_ATOMS: atom_id res chain seq x y z
N LEU A 1 1.69 -13.53 5.88
CA LEU A 1 0.32 -14.08 5.85
C LEU A 1 0.02 -14.86 7.12
N ASN A 2 0.70 -15.98 7.38
CA ASN A 2 0.48 -16.82 8.57
C ASN A 2 0.56 -16.07 9.90
N SER A 3 1.53 -15.17 10.08
CA SER A 3 1.68 -14.37 11.31
C SER A 3 0.51 -13.42 11.59
N PHE A 4 -0.31 -13.11 10.58
CA PHE A 4 -1.49 -12.25 10.68
C PHE A 4 -2.79 -13.03 10.42
N ASN A 5 -2.72 -14.35 10.22
CA ASN A 5 -3.86 -15.21 9.86
C ASN A 5 -4.70 -14.68 8.68
N LEU A 6 -4.03 -14.18 7.64
CA LEU A 6 -4.65 -13.67 6.42
C LEU A 6 -4.42 -14.63 5.26
N LYS A 7 -5.40 -14.74 4.36
CA LYS A 7 -5.27 -15.39 3.05
C LYS A 7 -4.71 -14.44 2.00
N GLU A 8 -4.27 -14.96 0.86
CA GLU A 8 -3.70 -14.14 -0.22
C GLU A 8 -4.73 -13.17 -0.80
N GLU A 9 -5.97 -13.62 -0.96
CA GLU A 9 -7.12 -12.84 -1.42
C GLU A 9 -7.59 -11.76 -0.42
N GLU A 10 -7.11 -11.76 0.82
CA GLU A 10 -7.41 -10.74 1.84
C GLU A 10 -6.35 -9.63 1.86
N VAL A 11 -5.42 -9.63 0.89
CA VAL A 11 -4.32 -8.66 0.80
C VAL A 11 -4.53 -7.69 -0.36
N ALA A 12 -4.35 -6.41 -0.04
CA ALA A 12 -4.13 -5.35 -1.01
C ALA A 12 -2.62 -5.13 -1.22
N PHE A 13 -2.20 -5.05 -2.48
CA PHE A 13 -0.79 -4.92 -2.84
C PHE A 13 -0.56 -3.73 -3.78
N CYS A 14 0.39 -2.86 -3.44
CA CYS A 14 0.82 -1.73 -4.25
C CYS A 14 2.15 -2.07 -4.92
N PHE A 15 2.28 -1.88 -6.24
CA PHE A 15 3.47 -2.28 -6.99
C PHE A 15 3.73 -1.39 -8.21
N ASP A 16 4.95 -1.42 -8.75
CA ASP A 16 5.37 -0.56 -9.86
C ASP A 16 6.28 -1.22 -10.91
N ASP A 17 6.76 -2.45 -10.67
CA ASP A 17 7.66 -3.16 -11.58
C ASP A 17 7.19 -4.58 -11.93
N VAL A 18 7.81 -5.17 -12.96
CA VAL A 18 7.48 -6.50 -13.50
C VAL A 18 7.76 -7.62 -12.50
N LEU A 19 8.74 -7.43 -11.61
CA LEU A 19 9.12 -8.41 -10.59
C LEU A 19 8.01 -8.62 -9.55
N ASP A 20 7.05 -7.70 -9.48
CA ASP A 20 5.94 -7.75 -8.54
C ASP A 20 4.75 -8.58 -9.05
N PHE A 21 4.70 -8.90 -10.34
CA PHE A 21 3.57 -9.64 -10.94
C PHE A 21 3.26 -10.99 -10.27
N PRO A 22 4.25 -11.84 -9.91
CA PRO A 22 3.97 -13.09 -9.22
C PRO A 22 3.29 -12.91 -7.85
N ILE A 23 3.44 -11.74 -7.22
CA ILE A 23 2.76 -11.38 -5.98
C ILE A 23 1.38 -10.82 -6.31
N ALA A 24 1.30 -9.89 -7.27
CA ALA A 24 0.05 -9.28 -7.70
C ALA A 24 -0.99 -10.33 -8.11
N GLU A 25 -0.60 -11.37 -8.86
CA GLU A 25 -1.49 -12.46 -9.29
C GLU A 25 -2.21 -13.18 -8.15
N LYS A 26 -1.64 -13.17 -6.94
CA LYS A 26 -2.19 -13.87 -5.77
C LYS A 26 -3.06 -12.98 -4.89
N CYS A 27 -2.85 -11.67 -4.95
CA CYS A 27 -3.52 -10.71 -4.07
C CYS A 27 -4.96 -10.42 -4.51
N GLY A 28 -5.83 -10.18 -3.53
CA GLY A 28 -7.23 -9.84 -3.77
C GLY A 28 -7.43 -8.46 -4.41
N LEU A 29 -6.59 -7.48 -4.05
CA LEU A 29 -6.59 -6.14 -4.63
C LEU A 29 -5.18 -5.73 -5.10
N LYS A 30 -5.10 -5.25 -6.34
CA LYS A 30 -3.84 -4.99 -7.06
C LYS A 30 -3.80 -3.53 -7.49
N PHE A 31 -3.02 -2.72 -6.78
CA PHE A 31 -2.86 -1.29 -7.02
C PHE A 31 -1.53 -1.02 -7.74
N MET A 32 -1.59 -0.79 -9.05
CA MET A 32 -0.40 -0.43 -9.81
C MET A 32 -0.11 1.07 -9.67
N ILE A 33 1.12 1.42 -9.27
CA ILE A 33 1.56 2.81 -9.18
C ILE A 33 1.85 3.34 -10.57
N ARG A 34 1.34 4.54 -10.88
CA ARG A 34 1.55 5.15 -12.20
C ARG A 34 3.02 5.44 -12.46
N ARG A 35 3.45 5.08 -13.66
CA ARG A 35 4.73 5.45 -14.24
C ARG A 35 4.53 5.96 -15.66
N ASP A 36 4.75 7.25 -15.87
CA ASP A 36 4.43 7.92 -17.14
C ASP A 36 5.28 7.39 -18.30
N ALA A 37 6.54 7.03 -18.02
CA ALA A 37 7.48 6.52 -19.01
C ALA A 37 7.28 5.04 -19.41
N SER A 38 6.16 4.40 -19.07
CA SER A 38 6.00 2.94 -19.25
C SER A 38 4.65 2.50 -19.80
N PRO A 39 4.24 3.01 -20.99
CA PRO A 39 2.95 2.71 -21.59
C PRO A 39 2.75 1.23 -21.93
N LEU A 40 3.79 0.53 -22.41
CA LEU A 40 3.70 -0.88 -22.77
C LEU A 40 3.58 -1.79 -21.54
N PHE A 41 4.30 -1.47 -20.47
CA PHE A 41 4.20 -2.18 -19.19
C PHE A 41 2.79 -2.04 -18.60
N LYS A 42 2.26 -0.81 -18.58
CA LYS A 42 0.86 -0.54 -18.19
C LYS A 42 -0.12 -1.35 -19.03
N LYS A 43 0.05 -1.34 -20.36
CA LYS A 43 -0.81 -2.09 -21.27
C LYS A 43 -0.79 -3.59 -20.96
N PHE A 44 0.40 -4.16 -20.77
CA PHE A 44 0.56 -5.57 -20.41
C PHE A 44 -0.16 -5.91 -19.10
N ALA A 45 -0.01 -5.08 -18.06
CA ALA A 45 -0.67 -5.29 -16.77
C ALA A 45 -2.21 -5.30 -16.90
N ILE A 46 -2.77 -4.38 -17.69
CA ILE A 46 -4.22 -4.31 -17.95
C ILE A 46 -4.69 -5.54 -18.73
N GLU A 47 -4.02 -5.88 -19.83
CA GLU A 47 -4.42 -6.98 -20.72
C GLU A 47 -4.39 -8.35 -20.00
N ASN A 48 -3.49 -8.51 -19.04
CA ASN A 48 -3.34 -9.74 -18.25
C ASN A 48 -4.05 -9.69 -16.89
N LYS A 49 -4.85 -8.65 -16.61
CA LYS A 49 -5.58 -8.48 -15.33
C LYS A 49 -4.67 -8.49 -14.09
N LEU A 50 -3.46 -7.98 -14.24
CA LEU A 50 -2.45 -7.89 -13.17
C LEU A 50 -2.64 -6.66 -12.28
N CYS A 51 -3.57 -5.77 -12.61
CA CYS A 51 -3.96 -4.61 -11.78
C CYS A 51 -5.48 -4.41 -11.79
N ASP A 52 -6.04 -4.01 -10.65
CA ASP A 52 -7.45 -3.61 -10.52
C ASP A 52 -7.62 -2.09 -10.58
N TYR A 53 -6.59 -1.36 -10.15
CA TYR A 53 -6.56 0.09 -10.15
C TYR A 53 -5.14 0.59 -10.46
N ILE A 54 -5.05 1.63 -11.27
CA ILE A 54 -3.80 2.30 -11.59
C ILE A 54 -3.92 3.71 -11.03
N THR A 55 -2.98 4.11 -10.18
CA THR A 55 -3.05 5.41 -9.53
C THR A 55 -3.03 6.57 -10.52
N ALA A 56 -3.64 7.69 -10.13
CA ALA A 56 -3.50 8.97 -10.82
C ALA A 56 -2.23 9.70 -10.40
N GLN A 57 -1.61 9.34 -9.28
CA GLN A 57 -0.34 9.87 -8.85
C GLN A 57 0.82 8.90 -9.10
N THR A 58 2.04 9.41 -9.22
CA THR A 58 3.25 8.60 -9.44
C THR A 58 3.96 8.26 -8.14
N GLY A 59 4.90 7.30 -8.20
CA GLY A 59 5.87 7.07 -7.13
C GLY A 59 6.59 8.37 -6.75
N GLY A 60 6.82 8.57 -5.45
CA GLY A 60 7.38 9.83 -4.92
C GLY A 60 6.42 11.02 -4.91
N ASN A 61 5.23 10.92 -5.52
CA ASN A 61 4.22 11.97 -5.57
C ASN A 61 2.88 11.50 -4.98
N HIS A 62 2.88 10.97 -3.76
CA HIS A 62 1.65 10.64 -3.00
C HIS A 62 0.76 9.50 -3.56
N ALA A 63 1.26 8.63 -4.45
CA ALA A 63 0.46 7.48 -4.94
C ALA A 63 -0.04 6.54 -3.83
N VAL A 64 0.78 6.23 -2.82
CA VAL A 64 0.34 5.43 -1.66
C VAL A 64 -0.74 6.14 -0.85
N ARG A 65 -0.69 7.48 -0.79
CA ARG A 65 -1.73 8.27 -0.11
C ARG A 65 -3.06 8.19 -0.86
N GLU A 66 -3.01 8.25 -2.20
CA GLU A 66 -4.20 8.05 -3.04
C GLU A 66 -4.84 6.68 -2.79
N VAL A 67 -4.04 5.60 -2.80
CA VAL A 67 -4.54 4.25 -2.49
C VAL A 67 -5.12 4.19 -1.07
N SER A 68 -4.47 4.82 -0.09
CA SER A 68 -4.95 4.86 1.29
C SER A 68 -6.31 5.55 1.41
N ASP A 69 -6.50 6.66 0.69
CA ASP A 69 -7.76 7.42 0.67
C ASP A 69 -8.87 6.62 -0.01
N LEU A 70 -8.57 5.99 -1.16
CA LEU A 70 -9.48 5.10 -1.86
C LEU A 70 -9.91 3.92 -0.98
N ALA A 71 -8.99 3.29 -0.26
CA ALA A 71 -9.30 2.18 0.65
C ALA A 71 -10.24 2.62 1.79
N LEU A 72 -10.02 3.80 2.38
CA LEU A 72 -10.94 4.38 3.38
C LEU A 72 -12.32 4.70 2.79
N GLY A 73 -12.37 5.13 1.52
CA GLY A 73 -13.61 5.37 0.79
C GLY A 73 -14.39 4.07 0.54
N LEU A 74 -13.73 3.06 0.00
CA LEU A 74 -14.32 1.75 -0.31
C LEU A 74 -14.82 1.01 0.94
N THR A 75 -14.19 1.23 2.09
CA THR A 75 -14.61 0.66 3.38
C THR A 75 -15.62 1.52 4.14
N GLY A 76 -16.03 2.68 3.59
CA GLY A 76 -16.98 3.59 4.24
C GLY A 76 -16.44 4.32 5.47
N GLN A 77 -15.13 4.26 5.74
CA GLN A 77 -14.53 4.76 6.97
C GLN A 77 -14.07 6.23 6.88
N ILE A 78 -13.92 6.79 5.67
CA ILE A 78 -13.29 8.10 5.46
C ILE A 78 -13.89 9.23 6.32
N ASN A 79 -15.22 9.30 6.40
CA ASN A 79 -15.90 10.35 7.16
C ASN A 79 -15.65 10.24 8.66
N GLN A 80 -15.68 9.02 9.21
CA GLN A 80 -15.39 8.79 10.62
C GLN A 80 -13.94 9.13 10.91
N VAL A 81 -13.00 8.63 10.12
CA VAL A 81 -11.56 8.89 10.31
C VAL A 81 -11.25 10.39 10.32
N ILE A 82 -11.83 11.16 9.39
CA ILE A 82 -11.66 12.62 9.36
C ILE A 82 -12.22 13.27 10.63
N LYS A 83 -13.46 12.92 11.03
CA LYS A 83 -14.10 13.48 12.23
C LYS A 83 -13.29 13.21 13.49
N GLU A 84 -12.93 11.95 13.73
CA GLU A 84 -12.21 11.51 14.93
C GLU A 84 -10.82 12.14 15.01
N ARG A 85 -10.12 12.24 13.86
CA ARG A 85 -8.81 12.89 13.79
C ARG A 85 -8.90 14.40 14.05
N THR A 86 -9.87 15.09 13.46
CA THR A 86 -10.07 16.52 13.66
C THR A 86 -10.44 16.84 15.10
N ALA A 87 -11.31 16.02 15.72
CA ALA A 87 -11.69 16.16 17.12
C ALA A 87 -10.58 15.74 18.09
N PHE A 88 -9.53 15.08 17.59
CA PHE A 88 -8.50 14.45 18.40
C PHE A 88 -9.09 13.57 19.52
N SER A 89 -10.08 12.76 19.13
CA SER A 89 -10.93 12.01 20.07
C SER A 89 -10.19 10.92 20.84
N GLU A 90 -10.86 10.32 21.83
CA GLU A 90 -10.35 9.14 22.53
C GLU A 90 -10.09 7.96 21.59
N LEU A 91 -10.95 7.77 20.59
CA LEU A 91 -10.78 6.72 19.58
C LEU A 91 -9.51 6.97 18.76
N TYR A 92 -9.32 8.18 18.24
CA TYR A 92 -8.13 8.53 17.46
C TYR A 92 -6.85 8.48 18.30
N THR A 93 -6.86 9.02 19.52
CA THR A 93 -5.68 9.02 20.40
C THR A 93 -5.30 7.61 20.85
N SER A 94 -6.26 6.72 21.05
CA SER A 94 -6.01 5.30 21.33
C SER A 94 -5.37 4.60 20.13
N TYR A 95 -5.92 4.80 18.92
CA TYR A 95 -5.29 4.32 17.68
C TYR A 95 -3.86 4.86 17.52
N LEU A 96 -3.64 6.16 17.73
CA LEU A 96 -2.33 6.79 17.57
C LEU A 96 -1.28 6.20 18.52
N LYS A 97 -1.67 5.92 19.78
CA LYS A 97 -0.81 5.23 20.75
C LYS A 97 -0.42 3.82 20.28
N GLN A 98 -1.40 3.03 19.82
CA GLN A 98 -1.14 1.68 19.30
C GLN A 98 -0.26 1.70 18.05
N ARG A 99 -0.50 2.62 17.11
CA ARG A 99 0.35 2.78 15.92
C ARG A 99 1.80 3.07 16.31
N ASN A 100 2.01 3.96 17.28
CA ASN A 100 3.35 4.39 17.70
C ASN A 100 4.06 3.38 18.61
N SER A 101 3.39 2.34 19.13
CA SER A 101 4.03 1.33 19.97
C SER A 101 4.81 0.27 19.18
N HIS A 102 4.76 0.32 17.84
CA HIS A 102 5.44 -0.64 16.98
C HIS A 102 6.88 -0.19 16.69
N ASP A 103 7.84 -1.07 16.97
CA ASP A 103 9.25 -0.83 16.65
C ASP A 103 9.49 -0.89 15.13
N THR A 104 9.78 0.26 14.54
CA THR A 104 10.17 0.33 13.13
C THR A 104 11.61 -0.16 12.97
N LYS A 105 11.80 -1.25 12.22
CA LYS A 105 13.13 -1.77 11.89
C LYS A 105 13.60 -1.12 10.59
N MET A 106 14.71 -0.42 10.66
CA MET A 106 15.33 0.23 9.50
C MET A 106 16.38 -0.69 8.87
N PHE A 107 16.42 -0.76 7.55
CA PHE A 107 17.37 -1.57 6.79
C PHE A 107 18.04 -0.72 5.71
N THR A 108 19.25 -1.08 5.32
CA THR A 108 20.02 -0.45 4.25
C THR A 108 20.81 -1.50 3.48
N ALA A 109 21.19 -1.20 2.24
CA ALA A 109 22.12 -2.02 1.48
C ALA A 109 23.55 -1.49 1.66
N LYS A 110 24.48 -2.34 2.08
CA LYS A 110 25.91 -2.05 2.15
C LYS A 110 26.69 -3.19 1.51
N ASP A 111 27.56 -2.86 0.55
CA ASP A 111 28.40 -3.83 -0.16
C ASP A 111 27.59 -5.00 -0.79
N GLY A 112 26.35 -4.72 -1.23
CA GLY A 112 25.45 -5.71 -1.82
C GLY A 112 24.63 -6.53 -0.81
N GLU A 113 24.84 -6.34 0.49
CA GLU A 113 24.09 -7.04 1.54
C GLU A 113 23.09 -6.12 2.24
N ILE A 114 21.93 -6.65 2.60
CA ILE A 114 20.93 -5.93 3.41
C ILE A 114 21.31 -6.02 4.88
N CYS A 115 21.59 -4.89 5.51
CA CYS A 115 21.92 -4.78 6.93
C CYS A 115 20.87 -3.97 7.68
N LYS A 116 20.61 -4.32 8.94
CA LYS A 116 19.76 -3.51 9.82
C LYS A 116 20.53 -2.24 10.22
N VAL A 117 19.90 -1.08 10.05
CA VAL A 117 20.43 0.20 10.57
C VAL A 117 20.22 0.20 12.09
N LYS A 118 21.28 0.50 12.83
CA LYS A 118 21.21 0.69 14.30
C LYS A 118 20.46 1.95 14.65
#